data_AF-A0A9W6VBR7-F1
#
_entry.id   AF-A0A9W6VBR7-F1
#
_cell.length_a   1.000
_cell.length_b   1.000
_cell.length_c   1.000
_cell.angle_alpha   90.00
_cell.angle_beta   90.00
_cell.angle_gamma   90.00
#
_symmetry.space_group_name_H-M   'P 1'
#
loop_
_entity.id
_entity.type
_entity.pdbx_description
1 polymer ?
#
loop_
_entity_poly.entity_id
_entity_poly.type
_entity_poly.pdbx_seq_one_letter_code
_entity_poly.pdbx_strand_id
1 'polypeptide(L)' 'MRLLHDLFGRVPMSDHAWQRAAEVQQRLTETGKHRSAGPVDLLIAATAEQESLTVLCDDRDFETVAGRAGQPVKLVTDI' A
#
# COMPACT_ATOMS: atom_id res chain seq x y z
N MET A 1 -18.48 -4.27 -13.42
CA MET A 1 -18.59 -4.14 -11.95
C MET A 1 -18.81 -5.48 -11.26
N ARG A 2 -19.81 -6.31 -11.64
CA ARG A 2 -20.06 -7.63 -11.00
C ARG A 2 -18.87 -8.60 -11.04
N LEU A 3 -18.25 -8.77 -12.21
CA LEU A 3 -17.10 -9.66 -12.41
C LEU A 3 -15.91 -9.36 -11.46
N LEU A 4 -15.60 -8.08 -11.23
CA LEU A 4 -14.51 -7.69 -10.34
C LEU A 4 -14.82 -8.03 -8.87
N HIS A 5 -16.08 -7.93 -8.44
CA HIS A 5 -16.48 -8.33 -7.09
C HIS A 5 -16.49 -9.85 -6.89
N ASP A 6 -16.73 -10.61 -7.96
CA ASP A 6 -16.73 -12.07 -7.89
C ASP A 6 -15.29 -12.63 -7.92
N LEU A 7 -14.36 -11.95 -8.59
CA LEU A 7 -12.96 -12.37 -8.74
C LEU A 7 -12.04 -11.85 -7.63
N PHE A 8 -12.32 -10.66 -7.07
CA PHE A 8 -11.48 -10.03 -6.06
C PHE A 8 -12.25 -9.86 -4.74
N GLY A 9 -11.76 -10.52 -3.69
CA GLY A 9 -12.27 -10.33 -2.34
C GLY A 9 -12.08 -8.88 -1.87
N ARG A 10 -13.06 -8.36 -1.14
CA ARG A 10 -12.93 -7.05 -0.47
C ARG A 10 -12.24 -7.21 0.87
N VAL A 11 -11.29 -6.34 1.13
CA VAL A 11 -10.62 -6.21 2.43
C VAL A 11 -11.07 -4.88 3.05
N PRO A 12 -11.72 -4.89 4.23
CA PRO A 12 -12.09 -3.66 4.90
C PRO A 12 -10.83 -2.93 5.40
N MET A 13 -10.77 -1.63 5.18
CA MET A 13 -9.74 -0.78 5.77
C MET A 13 -10.11 -0.48 7.23
N SER A 14 -9.24 -0.85 8.17
CA SER A 14 -9.41 -0.50 9.58
C SER A 14 -9.10 0.98 9.82
N ASP A 15 -9.62 1.55 10.92
CA ASP A 15 -9.27 2.92 11.32
C ASP A 15 -7.75 3.07 11.62
N HIS A 16 -7.09 1.98 12.00
CA HIS A 16 -5.64 1.94 12.23
C HIS A 16 -4.84 2.27 10.96
N ALA A 17 -5.39 2.01 9.77
CA ALA A 17 -4.73 2.33 8.50
C ALA A 17 -4.40 3.83 8.38
N TRP A 18 -5.23 4.71 8.92
CA TRP A 18 -4.99 6.16 8.91
C TRP A 18 -3.75 6.55 9.70
N GLN A 19 -3.65 6.05 10.94
CA GLN A 19 -2.49 6.31 11.79
C GLN A 19 -1.23 5.74 11.15
N ARG A 20 -1.31 4.52 10.63
CA ARG A 20 -0.18 3.85 10.00
C ARG A 20 0.28 4.56 8.73
N ALA A 21 -0.65 5.02 7.89
CA ALA A 21 -0.35 5.80 6.70
C ALA A 21 0.37 7.12 7.06
N ALA A 22 -0.07 7.81 8.12
CA ALA A 22 0.59 9.02 8.60
C ALA A 22 2.03 8.76 9.08
N GLU A 23 2.25 7.66 9.82
CA GLU A 23 3.60 7.24 10.24
C GLU A 23 4.52 6.97 9.05
N VAL A 24 4.04 6.24 8.05
CA VAL A 24 4.83 5.93 6.84
C VAL A 24 5.11 7.22 6.06
N GLN A 25 4.13 8.12 5.94
CA GLN A 25 4.31 9.43 5.30
C GLN A 25 5.38 10.26 5.99
N GLN A 26 5.39 10.26 7.33
CA GLN A 26 6.41 10.96 8.13
C GLN A 26 7.81 10.38 7.84
N ARG A 27 7.96 9.06 7.85
CA ARG A 27 9.23 8.38 7.51
C ARG A 27 9.69 8.68 6.08
N LEU A 28 8.76 8.81 5.13
CA LEU A 28 9.06 9.22 3.76
C LEU A 28 9.54 10.67 3.70
N THR A 29 8.91 11.56 4.47
CA THR A 29 9.27 12.98 4.59
C THR A 29 10.67 13.17 5.13
N GLU A 30 11.04 12.44 6.18
CA GLU A 30 12.36 12.47 6.81
C GLU A 30 13.52 12.13 5.86
N THR A 31 13.22 11.51 4.72
CA THR A 31 14.21 11.14 3.71
C THR A 31 13.99 11.80 2.36
N GLY A 32 13.14 12.82 2.29
CA GLY A 32 12.84 13.55 1.06
C GLY A 32 12.01 12.77 0.04
N LYS A 33 11.45 11.62 0.40
CA LYS A 33 10.67 10.73 -0.48
C LYS A 33 9.15 10.87 -0.33
N HIS A 34 8.65 11.89 0.38
CA HIS A 34 7.21 12.07 0.63
C HIS A 34 6.33 12.24 -0.61
N ARG A 35 6.91 12.51 -1.78
CA ARG A 35 6.18 12.62 -3.06
C ARG A 35 6.13 11.33 -3.86
N SER A 36 6.76 10.25 -3.39
CA SER A 36 6.80 8.97 -4.09
C SER A 36 5.59 8.08 -3.80
N ALA A 37 4.60 8.54 -3.04
CA ALA A 37 3.40 7.78 -2.74
C ALA A 37 2.27 8.76 -2.38
N GLY A 38 1.12 8.60 -3.02
CA GLY A 38 -0.08 9.35 -2.69
C GLY A 38 -0.70 8.87 -1.37
N PRO A 39 -1.59 9.67 -0.75
CA PRO A 39 -2.30 9.27 0.46
C PRO A 39 -3.07 7.94 0.31
N VAL A 40 -3.64 7.67 -0.87
CA VAL A 40 -4.36 6.42 -1.15
C VAL A 40 -3.41 5.23 -1.17
N ASP A 41 -2.22 5.38 -1.74
CA ASP A 41 -1.21 4.32 -1.81
C ASP A 41 -0.74 3.93 -0.41
N LEU A 42 -0.59 4.92 0.47
CA LEU A 42 -0.24 4.69 1.87
C LEU A 42 -1.34 3.94 2.65
N LEU A 43 -2.61 4.22 2.36
CA LEU A 43 -3.73 3.52 2.98
C LEU A 43 -3.87 2.08 2.47
N ILE A 44 -3.67 1.86 1.16
CA ILE A 44 -3.62 0.52 0.57
C ILE A 44 -2.47 -0.27 1.19
N ALA A 45 -1.29 0.34 1.30
CA ALA A 45 -0.14 -0.29 1.92
C ALA A 45 -0.40 -0.62 3.39
N ALA A 46 -0.89 0.32 4.20
CA ALA A 46 -1.21 0.08 5.60
C ALA A 46 -2.26 -1.04 5.79
N THR A 47 -3.26 -1.10 4.93
CA THR A 47 -4.28 -2.17 4.95
C THR A 47 -3.66 -3.52 4.63
N ALA A 48 -2.83 -3.60 3.58
CA ALA A 48 -2.16 -4.84 3.19
C ALA A 48 -1.13 -5.30 4.24
N GLU A 49 -0.41 -4.38 4.88
CA GLU A 49 0.52 -4.68 5.99
C GLU A 49 -0.24 -5.35 7.14
N GLN A 50 -1.35 -4.76 7.58
CA GLN A 50 -2.16 -5.27 8.68
C GLN A 50 -2.73 -6.66 8.40
N GLU A 51 -3.22 -6.88 7.18
CA GLU A 51 -3.85 -8.13 6.78
C GLU A 51 -2.85 -9.18 6.23
N SER A 52 -1.55 -8.90 6.32
CA SER A 52 -0.47 -9.77 5.81
C SER A 52 -0.62 -10.13 4.32
N LEU A 53 -1.05 -9.16 3.51
CA LEU A 53 -1.26 -9.31 2.07
C LEU A 53 -0.09 -8.70 1.28
N THR A 54 0.11 -9.21 0.06
CA THR A 54 1.02 -8.60 -0.91
C THR A 54 0.28 -7.57 -1.75
N VAL A 55 0.82 -6.36 -1.83
CA VAL A 55 0.27 -5.35 -2.76
C VAL A 55 0.69 -5.71 -4.18
N LEU A 56 -0.29 -5.80 -5.08
CA LEU A 56 -0.06 -5.92 -6.50
C LEU A 56 -0.23 -4.56 -7.17
N CYS A 57 0.80 -4.07 -7.86
CA CYS A 57 0.76 -2.74 -8.49
C CYS A 57 1.35 -2.76 -9.91
N ASP A 58 0.94 -1.81 -10.74
CA ASP A 58 1.60 -1.49 -12.02
C ASP A 58 2.48 -0.23 -11.91
N ASP A 59 2.56 0.33 -10.70
CA ASP A 59 3.31 1.54 -10.39
C ASP A 59 4.50 1.19 -9.48
N ARG A 60 5.70 1.51 -9.96
CA ARG A 60 6.96 1.25 -9.25
C ARG A 60 7.12 2.12 -8.01
N ASP A 61 6.33 3.19 -7.88
CA ASP A 61 6.34 4.05 -6.71
C ASP A 61 5.96 3.31 -5.41
N PHE A 62 5.18 2.22 -5.51
CA PHE A 62 4.88 1.32 -4.39
C PHE A 62 6.10 0.57 -3.83
N GLU A 63 7.17 0.35 -4.60
CA GLU A 63 8.41 -0.23 -4.09
C GLU A 63 9.05 0.67 -3.03
N THR A 64 8.87 1.98 -3.17
CA THR A 64 9.38 2.96 -2.18
C THR A 64 8.61 2.89 -0.86
N VAL A 65 7.31 2.56 -0.91
CA VAL A 65 6.48 2.33 0.26
C VAL A 65 6.81 0.99 0.93
N ALA A 66 7.03 -0.06 0.13
CA ALA A 66 7.40 -1.40 0.59
C ALA A 66 8.61 -1.39 1.53
N GLY A 67 9.66 -0.65 1.13
CA GLY A 67 10.90 -0.53 1.91
C GLY A 67 10.73 0.17 3.27
N ARG A 68 9.58 0.81 3.52
CA ARG A 68 9.30 1.56 4.76
C ARG A 68 8.20 0.96 5.63
N ALA A 69 7.29 0.25 5.01
CA ALA A 69 6.18 -0.42 5.67
C ALA A 69 6.46 -1.91 5.94
N GLY A 70 7.52 -2.50 5.34
CA GLY A 70 7.98 -3.86 5.67
C GLY A 70 7.14 -4.99 5.05
N GLN A 71 6.16 -4.63 4.22
CA GLN A 71 5.27 -5.57 3.53
C GLN A 71 5.78 -5.95 2.13
N PRO A 72 5.40 -7.14 1.62
CA PRO A 72 5.70 -7.52 0.25
C PRO A 72 4.89 -6.68 -0.76
N VAL A 73 5.58 -6.29 -1.84
CA VAL A 73 5.00 -5.65 -3.03
C VAL A 73 5.44 -6.43 -4.26
N LYS A 74 4.54 -6.63 -5.21
CA LYS A 74 4.81 -7.31 -6.49
C LYS A 74 4.29 -6.48 -7.65
N LEU A 75 5.04 -6.39 -8.73
CA LEU A 75 4.55 -5.78 -9.96
C LEU A 75 3.64 -6.75 -10.73
N VAL A 76 2.64 -6.23 -11.43
CA VAL A 76 1.77 -7.04 -12.31
C VAL A 76 2.60 -7.78 -13.38
N THR A 77 3.71 -7.19 -13.82
CA THR A 77 4.63 -7.81 -14.78
C THR A 77 5.40 -9.00 -14.23
N ASP A 78 5.41 -9.19 -12.91
CA ASP A 78 6.19 -10.24 -12.25
C ASP A 78 5.34 -11.46 -11.87
N ILE A 79 4.05 -11.49 -12.26
CA ILE A 79 3.14 -12.61 -12.01
C ILE A 79 3.28 -13.70 -13.08
#